data_AF-A0A5Q0N246-F1
#
_entry.id   AF-A0A5Q0N246-F1
#
_cell.length_a   1.000
_cell.length_b   1.000
_cell.length_c   1.000
_cell.angle_alpha   90.00
_cell.angle_beta   90.00
_cell.angle_gamma   90.00
#
_symmetry.space_group_name_H-M   'P 1'
#
loop_
_entity.id
_entity.type
_entity.pdbx_description
1 polymer ?
#
loop_
_entity_poly.entity_id
_entity_poly.type
_entity_poly.pdbx_seq_one_letter_code
_entity_poly.pdbx_strand_id
1 'polypeptide(L)'
;MKKQQFFKDFTFTLDQATTLRQIKKLYISTTLRKFFNDVHIYNLEEKQLFGIILRLKLVSGQIISITNLQRCTNKSFRNLLNLFKLYLDMRSSTYHQQKADQIIFSYHIFSSNYIDEKMNPELQDSIISEDKKVSVIEEKPEEFMKLNHFKLPLTYGYDFPFKFAKLNPQLINDDSIYELDFQNENDKFITRILDKVTKQIKLEFSDESLNRDNLFLRSSGEKEWVIINNKEVVLQRILDFNKSRAYIKTLGKSKKKDRKFLTLDIETYGLKIKNDTQLIPFLISTYNGINDTFKTKFLSKDYDSDMQNLLFELLKKDYNNYKIYIHNLSRFDGIFLLKNVIKLSDKIAIKIEPLIRDGQMLSIKVKYGFKSENKFRY
;
A
#
# COMPACT_ATOMS: atom_id res chain seq x y z
N MET A 1 0.71 35.73 7.37
CA MET A 1 1.61 35.03 6.42
C MET A 1 0.83 33.98 5.65
N LYS A 2 0.73 34.09 4.31
CA LYS A 2 0.19 32.98 3.49
C LYS A 2 1.17 31.82 3.59
N LYS A 3 0.71 30.62 3.97
CA LYS A 3 1.55 29.42 3.96
C LYS A 3 1.98 29.17 2.52
N GLN A 4 3.28 29.31 2.25
CA GLN A 4 3.83 29.03 0.93
C GLN A 4 3.59 27.54 0.61
N GLN A 5 2.99 27.26 -0.54
CA GLN A 5 2.71 25.89 -0.96
C GLN A 5 4.05 25.16 -1.17
N PHE A 6 4.27 24.07 -0.44
CA PHE A 6 5.55 23.36 -0.47
C PHE A 6 5.80 22.68 -1.83
N PHE A 7 4.78 22.03 -2.40
CA PHE A 7 4.86 21.39 -3.72
C PHE A 7 4.24 22.25 -4.81
N LYS A 8 4.90 22.30 -5.96
CA LYS A 8 4.33 22.75 -7.23
C LYS A 8 3.80 21.55 -8.01
N ASP A 9 2.82 21.77 -8.88
CA ASP A 9 2.28 20.71 -9.74
C ASP A 9 2.62 20.98 -11.20
N PHE A 10 3.19 19.98 -11.87
CA PHE A 10 3.23 19.91 -13.33
C PHE A 10 2.12 18.97 -13.79
N THR A 11 1.21 19.46 -14.63
CA THR A 11 0.03 18.72 -15.07
C THR A 11 0.08 18.49 -16.56
N PHE A 12 -0.06 17.24 -16.97
CA PHE A 12 -0.18 16.82 -18.34
C PHE A 12 -1.59 16.25 -18.58
N THR A 13 -2.39 16.97 -19.38
CA THR A 13 -3.72 16.51 -19.78
C THR A 13 -3.58 15.46 -20.88
N LEU A 14 -4.26 14.33 -20.71
CA LEU A 14 -4.30 13.25 -21.70
C LEU A 14 -5.33 13.57 -22.77
N ASP A 15 -5.01 13.30 -24.04
CA ASP A 15 -5.93 13.54 -25.16
C ASP A 15 -7.24 12.75 -25.02
N GLN A 16 -7.17 11.59 -24.36
CA GLN A 16 -8.31 10.75 -24.02
C GLN A 16 -8.13 10.15 -22.63
N ALA A 17 -9.25 9.97 -21.92
CA ALA A 17 -9.26 9.29 -20.63
C ALA A 17 -8.74 7.85 -20.78
N THR A 18 -7.69 7.51 -20.04
CA THR A 18 -6.84 6.36 -20.30
C THR A 18 -6.61 5.52 -19.05
N THR A 19 -6.51 4.21 -19.19
CA THR A 19 -6.20 3.29 -18.07
C THR A 19 -4.74 3.41 -17.61
N LEU A 20 -4.43 2.99 -16.38
CA LEU A 20 -3.05 3.00 -15.86
C LEU A 20 -2.08 2.19 -16.75
N ARG A 21 -2.52 1.05 -17.31
CA ARG A 21 -1.73 0.22 -18.22
C ARG A 21 -1.35 0.96 -19.51
N GLN A 22 -2.30 1.69 -20.07
CA GLN A 22 -2.06 2.51 -21.26
C GLN A 22 -1.19 3.74 -20.93
N ILE A 23 -1.37 4.37 -19.76
CA ILE A 23 -0.49 5.46 -19.29
C ILE A 23 0.96 4.99 -19.19
N LYS A 24 1.19 3.82 -18.59
CA LYS A 24 2.50 3.18 -18.52
C LYS A 24 3.12 2.99 -19.91
N LYS A 25 2.34 2.47 -20.86
CA LYS A 25 2.85 2.07 -22.17
C LYS A 25 3.10 3.26 -23.09
N LEU A 26 2.20 4.24 -23.09
CA LEU A 26 2.13 5.28 -24.12
C LEU A 26 2.53 6.66 -23.63
N TYR A 27 2.18 7.02 -22.39
CA TYR A 27 2.21 8.42 -21.96
C TYR A 27 3.33 8.76 -20.98
N ILE A 28 3.70 7.85 -20.07
CA ILE A 28 4.57 8.19 -18.93
C ILE A 28 5.97 8.66 -19.36
N SER A 29 6.56 8.07 -20.40
CA SER A 29 7.89 8.45 -20.91
C SER A 29 7.89 9.88 -21.48
N THR A 30 6.94 10.16 -22.37
CA THR A 30 6.79 11.47 -23.01
C THR A 30 6.44 12.54 -21.99
N THR A 31 5.54 12.23 -21.06
CA THR A 31 5.10 13.16 -20.01
C THR A 31 6.22 13.49 -19.04
N LEU A 32 7.00 12.49 -18.62
CA LEU A 32 8.16 12.70 -17.76
C LEU A 32 9.23 13.53 -18.46
N ARG A 33 9.45 13.32 -19.75
CA ARG A 33 10.42 14.11 -20.53
C ARG A 33 9.99 15.57 -20.63
N LYS A 34 8.69 15.84 -20.89
CA LYS A 34 8.13 17.20 -20.86
C LYS A 34 8.35 17.85 -19.49
N PHE A 35 8.06 17.14 -18.41
CA PHE A 35 8.35 17.63 -17.06
C PHE A 35 9.82 18.03 -16.86
N PHE A 36 10.78 17.17 -17.24
CA PHE A 36 12.20 17.48 -17.08
C PHE A 36 12.62 18.73 -17.88
N ASN A 37 12.09 18.90 -19.09
CA ASN A 37 12.39 20.05 -19.94
C ASN A 37 11.75 21.33 -19.42
N ASP A 38 10.43 21.32 -19.19
CA ASP A 38 9.63 22.50 -18.88
C ASP A 38 9.91 23.04 -17.46
N VAL A 39 10.30 22.16 -16.54
CA VAL A 39 10.71 22.53 -15.17
C VAL A 39 12.22 22.75 -15.08
N HIS A 40 12.96 22.62 -16.18
CA HIS A 40 14.41 22.77 -16.26
C HIS A 40 15.17 21.86 -15.30
N ILE A 41 14.68 20.64 -15.08
CA ILE A 41 15.33 19.64 -14.21
C ILE A 41 16.72 19.29 -14.74
N TYR A 42 16.92 19.25 -16.06
CA TYR A 42 18.24 19.02 -16.66
C TYR A 42 19.27 20.11 -16.33
N ASN A 43 18.82 21.31 -15.94
CA ASN A 43 19.68 22.45 -15.64
C ASN A 43 20.00 22.59 -14.14
N LEU A 44 19.50 21.69 -13.29
CA LEU A 44 19.85 21.70 -11.87
C LEU A 44 21.34 21.40 -11.70
N GLU A 45 21.96 21.96 -10.66
CA GLU A 45 23.35 21.67 -10.31
C GLU A 45 23.55 20.19 -9.97
N GLU A 46 24.76 19.66 -10.12
CA GLU A 46 25.04 18.21 -10.00
C GLU A 46 24.59 17.60 -8.66
N LYS A 47 24.69 18.36 -7.56
CA LYS A 47 24.25 17.93 -6.22
C LYS A 47 22.85 18.41 -5.85
N GLN A 48 22.21 19.22 -6.69
CA GLN A 48 20.91 19.78 -6.38
C GLN A 48 19.83 18.71 -6.56
N LEU A 49 19.04 18.52 -5.51
CA LEU A 49 17.96 17.55 -5.50
C LEU A 49 16.64 18.17 -5.91
N PHE A 50 15.77 17.32 -6.44
CA PHE A 50 14.34 17.58 -6.47
C PHE A 50 13.57 16.40 -5.89
N GLY A 51 12.44 16.72 -5.28
CA GLY A 51 11.45 15.77 -4.80
C GLY A 51 10.33 15.64 -5.82
N ILE A 52 9.85 14.44 -6.10
CA ILE A 52 8.75 14.20 -7.04
C ILE A 52 7.79 13.12 -6.55
N ILE A 53 6.49 13.33 -6.78
CA ILE A 53 5.40 12.37 -6.56
C ILE A 53 4.62 12.25 -7.86
N LEU A 54 4.49 11.04 -8.40
CA LEU A 54 3.56 10.76 -9.49
C LEU A 54 2.14 10.60 -8.94
N ARG A 55 1.22 11.39 -9.46
CA ARG A 55 -0.21 11.36 -9.17
C ARG A 55 -1.00 11.28 -10.47
N LEU A 56 -2.22 10.76 -10.39
CA LEU A 56 -3.18 10.77 -11.50
C LEU A 56 -4.45 11.45 -11.05
N LYS A 57 -5.05 12.27 -11.92
CA LYS A 57 -6.43 12.71 -11.76
C LYS A 57 -7.32 11.77 -12.56
N LEU A 58 -8.29 11.18 -11.88
CA LEU A 58 -9.28 10.30 -12.48
C LEU A 58 -10.38 11.13 -13.13
N VAL A 59 -11.11 10.55 -14.09
CA VAL A 59 -12.29 11.19 -14.72
C VAL A 59 -13.34 11.60 -13.68
N SER A 60 -13.39 10.91 -12.53
CA SER A 60 -14.25 11.29 -11.39
C SER A 60 -13.83 12.58 -10.69
N GLY A 61 -12.71 13.19 -11.08
CA GLY A 61 -12.09 14.34 -10.40
C GLY A 61 -11.18 13.96 -9.22
N GLN A 62 -11.21 12.70 -8.78
CA GLN A 62 -10.36 12.22 -7.68
C GLN A 62 -8.88 12.22 -8.08
N ILE A 63 -8.01 12.72 -7.20
CA ILE A 63 -6.56 12.63 -7.37
C ILE A 63 -6.04 11.47 -6.53
N ILE A 64 -5.31 10.56 -7.16
CA ILE A 64 -4.66 9.42 -6.51
C ILE A 64 -3.13 9.54 -6.61
N SER A 65 -2.43 9.17 -5.54
CA SER A 65 -0.96 9.10 -5.55
C SER A 65 -0.49 7.71 -5.97
N ILE A 66 0.31 7.64 -7.02
CA ILE A 66 0.86 6.38 -7.56
C ILE A 66 2.15 6.01 -6.84
N THR A 67 3.00 7.00 -6.57
CA THR A 67 4.25 6.83 -5.82
C THR A 67 4.24 7.59 -4.49
N ASN A 68 5.20 7.27 -3.62
CA ASN A 68 5.60 8.18 -2.54
C ASN A 68 6.57 9.25 -3.08
N LEU A 69 6.96 10.20 -2.23
CA LEU A 69 8.00 11.18 -2.55
C LEU A 69 9.33 10.49 -2.86
N GLN A 70 9.80 10.66 -4.10
CA GLN A 70 11.12 10.24 -4.53
C GLN A 70 12.05 11.44 -4.52
N ARG A 71 13.29 11.27 -4.04
CA ARG A 71 14.33 12.29 -4.13
C ARG A 71 15.27 11.93 -5.28
N CYS A 72 15.52 12.87 -6.15
CA CYS A 72 16.19 12.65 -7.42
C CYS A 72 17.18 13.78 -7.73
N THR A 73 18.12 13.47 -8.62
CA THR A 73 19.05 14.42 -9.24
C THR A 73 18.63 14.69 -10.69
N ASN A 74 19.21 15.70 -11.33
CA ASN A 74 19.00 15.97 -12.76
C ASN A 74 19.27 14.78 -13.69
N LYS A 75 20.12 13.83 -13.27
CA LYS A 75 20.44 12.62 -14.03
C LYS A 75 19.40 11.50 -13.87
N SER A 76 18.44 11.58 -12.96
CA SER A 76 17.60 10.42 -12.55
C SER A 76 16.50 9.98 -13.53
N PHE A 77 16.46 10.52 -14.76
CA PHE A 77 15.35 10.36 -15.70
C PHE A 77 14.98 8.89 -15.95
N ARG A 78 15.96 8.07 -16.31
CA ARG A 78 15.73 6.66 -16.70
C ARG A 78 15.25 5.82 -15.52
N ASN A 79 15.88 6.00 -14.36
CA ASN A 79 15.54 5.27 -13.14
C ASN A 79 14.13 5.63 -12.65
N LEU A 80 13.79 6.92 -12.69
CA LEU A 80 12.47 7.40 -12.33
C LEU A 80 11.38 6.88 -13.30
N LEU A 81 11.68 6.84 -14.60
CA LEU A 81 10.77 6.27 -15.60
C LEU A 81 10.46 4.80 -15.33
N ASN A 82 11.49 3.98 -15.07
CA ASN A 82 11.33 2.57 -14.76
C ASN A 82 10.52 2.37 -13.47
N LEU A 83 10.84 3.14 -12.43
CA LEU A 83 10.12 3.12 -11.17
C LEU A 83 8.63 3.45 -11.35
N PHE A 84 8.32 4.53 -12.08
CA PHE A 84 6.94 4.92 -12.36
C PHE A 84 6.17 3.86 -13.14
N LYS A 85 6.80 3.22 -14.13
CA LYS A 85 6.18 2.11 -14.86
C LYS A 85 5.83 0.94 -13.94
N LEU A 86 6.74 0.57 -13.03
CA LEU A 86 6.50 -0.48 -12.04
C LEU A 86 5.34 -0.13 -11.10
N TYR A 87 5.30 1.10 -10.57
CA TYR A 87 4.20 1.51 -9.71
C TYR A 87 2.85 1.55 -10.43
N LEU A 88 2.83 1.95 -11.70
CA LEU A 88 1.62 1.90 -12.51
C LEU A 88 1.12 0.46 -12.71
N ASP A 89 2.02 -0.51 -12.92
CA ASP A 89 1.63 -1.93 -12.98
C ASP A 89 1.03 -2.41 -11.67
N MET A 90 1.73 -2.18 -10.56
CA MET A 90 1.27 -2.62 -9.23
C MET A 90 -0.11 -2.04 -8.88
N ARG A 91 -0.34 -0.77 -9.23
CA ARG A 91 -1.60 -0.09 -8.95
C ARG A 91 -2.69 -0.40 -9.97
N SER A 92 -2.33 -0.90 -11.16
CA SER A 92 -3.30 -1.24 -12.20
C SER A 92 -4.34 -2.24 -11.70
N SER A 93 -3.96 -3.14 -10.78
CA SER A 93 -4.88 -4.12 -10.19
C SER A 93 -5.94 -3.51 -9.29
N THR A 94 -5.58 -2.48 -8.55
CA THR A 94 -6.50 -1.75 -7.66
C THR A 94 -7.48 -0.87 -8.46
N TYR A 95 -7.08 -0.45 -9.66
CA TYR A 95 -7.78 0.56 -10.46
C TYR A 95 -8.15 0.06 -11.86
N HIS A 96 -8.34 -1.25 -12.04
CA HIS A 96 -8.51 -1.89 -13.36
C HIS A 96 -9.52 -1.20 -14.29
N GLN A 97 -10.61 -0.66 -13.73
CA GLN A 97 -11.69 -0.02 -14.50
C GLN A 97 -11.63 1.51 -14.49
N GLN A 98 -10.78 2.13 -13.66
CA GLN A 98 -10.72 3.58 -13.56
C GLN A 98 -9.82 4.16 -14.65
N LYS A 99 -10.30 5.23 -15.28
CA LYS A 99 -9.56 6.00 -16.27
C LYS A 99 -9.08 7.31 -15.65
N ALA A 100 -7.86 7.70 -16.01
CA ALA A 100 -7.30 9.00 -15.69
C ALA A 100 -7.32 9.90 -16.92
N ASP A 101 -7.58 11.18 -16.70
CA ASP A 101 -7.55 12.23 -17.73
C ASP A 101 -6.35 13.17 -17.56
N GLN A 102 -5.66 13.12 -16.41
CA GLN A 102 -4.42 13.88 -16.19
C GLN A 102 -3.34 13.06 -15.47
N ILE A 103 -2.09 13.27 -15.89
CA ILE A 103 -0.88 12.86 -15.16
C ILE A 103 -0.35 14.10 -14.45
N ILE A 104 -0.08 13.99 -13.15
CA ILE A 104 0.40 15.09 -12.32
C ILE A 104 1.72 14.68 -11.67
N PHE A 105 2.75 15.51 -11.84
CA PHE A 105 3.97 15.43 -11.04
C PHE A 105 3.96 16.55 -10.00
N SER A 106 3.70 16.19 -8.75
CA SER A 106 3.87 17.12 -7.63
C SER A 106 5.34 17.13 -7.24
N TYR A 107 5.99 18.29 -7.32
CA TYR A 107 7.45 18.40 -7.20
C TYR A 107 7.90 19.58 -6.34
N HIS A 108 9.14 19.48 -5.85
CA HIS A 108 9.83 20.53 -5.13
C HIS A 108 11.31 20.49 -5.48
N ILE A 109 11.90 21.61 -5.91
CA ILE A 109 13.34 21.72 -6.14
C ILE A 109 13.97 22.22 -4.84
N PHE A 110 14.88 21.44 -4.28
CA PHE A 110 15.57 21.78 -3.04
C PHE A 110 16.69 22.79 -3.33
N SER A 111 17.14 23.51 -2.29
CA SER A 111 18.34 24.34 -2.39
C SER A 111 19.58 23.46 -2.65
N SER A 112 20.59 24.01 -3.31
CA SER A 112 21.82 23.28 -3.66
C SER A 112 22.58 22.75 -2.44
N ASN A 113 22.48 23.42 -1.29
CA ASN A 113 23.06 23.03 -0.01
C ASN A 113 22.18 22.08 0.84
N TYR A 114 21.03 21.61 0.34
CA TYR A 114 20.08 20.82 1.14
C TYR A 114 20.67 19.51 1.68
N ILE A 115 21.52 18.84 0.89
CA ILE A 115 22.14 17.55 1.23
C ILE A 115 22.99 17.68 2.50
N ASP A 116 23.82 18.72 2.55
CA ASP A 116 24.86 18.88 3.57
C ASP A 116 24.27 19.35 4.92
N GLU A 117 23.19 20.12 4.89
CA GLU A 117 22.65 20.77 6.09
C GLU A 117 21.53 19.99 6.80
N LYS A 118 20.73 19.21 6.07
CA LYS A 118 19.41 18.77 6.58
C LYS A 118 19.11 17.29 6.41
N MET A 119 19.96 16.54 5.73
CA MET A 119 19.66 15.17 5.35
C MET A 119 20.43 14.17 6.21
N ASN A 120 19.71 13.26 6.85
CA ASN A 120 20.34 12.14 7.55
C ASN A 120 20.90 11.10 6.53
N PRO A 121 21.88 10.26 6.93
CA PRO A 121 22.50 9.28 6.03
C PRO A 121 21.48 8.36 5.30
N GLU A 122 20.47 7.86 6.02
CA GLU A 122 19.43 7.00 5.44
C GLU A 122 18.67 7.67 4.27
N LEU A 123 18.38 8.97 4.38
CA LEU A 123 17.72 9.71 3.31
C LEU A 123 18.67 9.95 2.13
N GLN A 124 19.97 10.11 2.38
CA GLN A 124 20.97 10.21 1.30
C GLN A 124 21.03 8.90 0.49
N ASP A 125 20.90 7.77 1.16
CA ASP A 125 20.88 6.45 0.51
C ASP A 125 19.65 6.26 -0.38
N SER A 126 18.52 6.87 -0.02
CA SER A 126 17.27 6.81 -0.80
C SER A 126 17.25 7.68 -2.07
N ILE A 127 18.29 8.47 -2.34
CA ILE A 127 18.35 9.33 -3.54
C ILE A 127 18.56 8.48 -4.78
N ILE A 128 17.67 8.66 -5.75
CA ILE A 128 17.83 8.11 -7.10
C ILE A 128 18.76 9.04 -7.87
N SER A 129 19.90 8.59 -8.39
CA SER A 129 20.74 9.34 -9.37
C SER A 129 21.06 8.46 -10.59
N GLU A 130 21.91 8.89 -11.54
CA GLU A 130 22.49 7.98 -12.56
C GLU A 130 23.80 7.36 -12.08
N ASP A 131 24.59 8.12 -11.32
CA ASP A 131 25.88 7.66 -10.77
C ASP A 131 25.69 6.64 -9.66
N LYS A 132 24.64 6.84 -8.84
CA LYS A 132 23.91 5.72 -8.28
C LYS A 132 23.06 5.20 -9.42
N LYS A 133 23.57 4.28 -10.27
CA LYS A 133 22.70 3.22 -10.82
C LYS A 133 21.79 2.88 -9.66
N VAL A 134 20.46 2.81 -9.80
CA VAL A 134 19.59 2.30 -8.71
C VAL A 134 20.35 1.13 -8.14
N SER A 135 20.97 1.34 -6.99
CA SER A 135 22.01 0.45 -6.53
C SER A 135 21.21 -0.53 -5.73
N VAL A 136 20.53 -1.40 -6.48
CA VAL A 136 20.71 -2.82 -6.26
C VAL A 136 22.22 -2.97 -6.15
N ILE A 137 22.66 -2.97 -4.90
CA ILE A 137 24.04 -3.02 -4.42
C ILE A 137 24.93 -3.64 -5.50
N GLU A 138 25.83 -2.86 -6.13
CA GLU A 138 26.91 -3.41 -6.97
C GLU A 138 28.04 -3.97 -6.08
N GLU A 139 27.68 -4.75 -5.06
CA GLU A 139 28.37 -6.02 -4.89
C GLU A 139 28.14 -6.77 -6.21
N LYS A 140 29.17 -7.36 -6.84
CA LYS A 140 29.05 -8.19 -8.06
C LYS A 140 27.64 -8.78 -8.09
N PRO A 141 26.75 -8.39 -9.04
CA PRO A 141 25.31 -8.63 -8.90
C PRO A 141 25.17 -10.07 -8.46
N GLU A 142 24.76 -10.29 -7.21
CA GLU A 142 24.78 -11.65 -6.66
C GLU A 142 23.93 -12.42 -7.68
N GLU A 143 24.52 -13.40 -8.38
CA GLU A 143 23.81 -14.21 -9.39
C GLU A 143 22.65 -14.99 -8.74
N PHE A 144 22.45 -14.78 -7.44
CA PHE A 144 21.60 -15.48 -6.54
C PHE A 144 20.99 -14.53 -5.49
N MET A 145 19.80 -14.87 -5.05
CA MET A 145 19.21 -14.35 -3.82
C MET A 145 19.49 -15.34 -2.67
N LYS A 146 19.78 -14.83 -1.49
CA LYS A 146 19.86 -15.66 -0.28
C LYS A 146 18.46 -15.89 0.28
N LEU A 147 18.03 -17.14 0.37
CA LEU A 147 16.78 -17.52 1.03
C LEU A 147 17.06 -18.67 2.00
N ASN A 148 16.86 -18.41 3.30
CA ASN A 148 17.41 -19.24 4.38
C ASN A 148 18.93 -19.39 4.21
N HIS A 149 19.45 -20.63 4.22
CA HIS A 149 20.86 -20.94 3.97
C HIS A 149 21.16 -21.24 2.49
N PHE A 150 20.19 -21.06 1.59
CA PHE A 150 20.33 -21.35 0.17
C PHE A 150 20.67 -20.10 -0.65
N LYS A 151 21.54 -20.29 -1.65
CA LYS A 151 21.80 -19.30 -2.70
C LYS A 151 20.96 -19.65 -3.93
N LEU A 152 19.80 -19.02 -4.09
CA LEU A 152 18.89 -19.30 -5.21
C LEU A 152 19.27 -18.47 -6.43
N PRO A 153 19.55 -19.07 -7.60
CA PRO A 153 19.84 -18.29 -8.79
C PRO A 153 18.68 -17.38 -9.16
N LEU A 154 18.98 -16.18 -9.66
CA LEU A 154 17.97 -15.25 -10.18
C LEU A 154 17.48 -15.62 -11.57
N THR A 155 17.33 -16.92 -11.88
CA THR A 155 16.84 -17.39 -13.18
C THR A 155 15.48 -18.05 -13.09
N TYR A 156 14.75 -17.96 -14.21
CA TYR A 156 13.43 -18.54 -14.41
C TYR A 156 13.50 -19.90 -15.13
N GLY A 157 12.63 -20.83 -14.74
CA GLY A 157 12.39 -22.09 -15.47
C GLY A 157 13.55 -23.09 -15.45
N TYR A 158 13.76 -23.78 -16.58
CA TYR A 158 14.63 -24.95 -16.70
C TYR A 158 16.13 -24.69 -16.46
N ASP A 159 16.59 -23.44 -16.48
CA ASP A 159 17.98 -23.09 -16.17
C ASP A 159 18.27 -23.12 -14.66
N PHE A 160 17.22 -23.12 -13.83
CA PHE A 160 17.34 -23.05 -12.37
C PHE A 160 18.19 -24.19 -11.78
N PRO A 161 17.95 -25.48 -12.07
CA PRO A 161 18.66 -26.59 -11.43
C PRO A 161 20.18 -26.50 -11.64
N PHE A 162 20.61 -26.21 -12.87
CA PHE A 162 22.03 -26.09 -13.22
C PHE A 162 22.72 -24.94 -12.50
N LYS A 163 22.08 -23.77 -12.45
CA LYS A 163 22.64 -22.61 -11.76
C LYS A 163 22.61 -22.77 -10.25
N PHE A 164 21.58 -23.39 -9.70
CA PHE A 164 21.48 -23.69 -8.29
C PHE A 164 22.58 -24.66 -7.84
N ALA A 165 22.88 -25.69 -8.64
CA ALA A 165 24.00 -26.61 -8.42
C ALA A 165 25.34 -25.88 -8.34
N LYS A 166 25.60 -24.98 -9.29
CA LYS A 166 26.83 -24.19 -9.34
C LYS A 166 26.99 -23.27 -8.11
N LEU A 167 25.87 -22.72 -7.62
CA LEU A 167 25.87 -21.80 -6.48
C LEU A 167 25.95 -22.51 -5.12
N ASN A 168 25.55 -23.78 -5.07
CA ASN A 168 25.51 -24.58 -3.85
C ASN A 168 26.15 -25.97 -4.08
N PRO A 169 27.44 -26.03 -4.50
CA PRO A 169 28.09 -27.29 -4.89
C PRO A 169 28.11 -28.32 -3.75
N GLN A 170 28.21 -27.85 -2.51
CA GLN A 170 28.15 -28.69 -1.30
C GLN A 170 26.81 -29.41 -1.09
N LEU A 171 25.78 -29.06 -1.87
CA LEU A 171 24.42 -29.59 -1.74
C LEU A 171 24.04 -30.56 -2.85
N ILE A 172 24.91 -30.83 -3.85
CA ILE A 172 24.52 -31.60 -5.07
C ILE A 172 25.51 -32.74 -5.44
N ASN A 173 26.58 -33.00 -4.67
CA ASN A 173 27.36 -34.23 -4.86
C ASN A 173 26.51 -35.48 -4.53
N ASP A 174 26.91 -36.69 -4.95
CA ASP A 174 26.15 -37.93 -4.65
C ASP A 174 25.85 -38.13 -3.15
N ASP A 175 26.72 -37.57 -2.30
CA ASP A 175 26.58 -37.48 -0.83
C ASP A 175 25.68 -36.31 -0.35
N SER A 176 24.92 -35.69 -1.25
CA SER A 176 24.10 -34.53 -0.92
C SER A 176 23.00 -34.87 0.08
N ILE A 177 22.77 -33.93 0.99
CA ILE A 177 21.65 -33.98 1.95
C ILE A 177 20.34 -33.57 1.27
N TYR A 178 20.37 -32.96 0.08
CA TYR A 178 19.18 -32.41 -0.56
C TYR A 178 18.90 -32.96 -1.96
N GLU A 179 17.61 -32.97 -2.30
CA GLU A 179 17.02 -33.32 -3.59
C GLU A 179 16.16 -32.13 -4.07
N LEU A 180 16.12 -31.89 -5.38
CA LEU A 180 15.29 -30.85 -5.98
C LEU A 180 14.09 -31.48 -6.67
N ASP A 181 12.89 -31.05 -6.28
CA ASP A 181 11.63 -31.39 -6.95
C ASP A 181 11.12 -30.16 -7.73
N PHE A 182 10.81 -30.37 -9.01
CA PHE A 182 10.35 -29.34 -9.93
C PHE A 182 9.01 -29.73 -10.52
N GLN A 183 8.01 -28.87 -10.32
CA GLN A 183 6.67 -29.06 -10.85
C GLN A 183 6.25 -27.83 -11.63
N ASN A 184 5.49 -28.03 -12.70
CA ASN A 184 4.87 -26.96 -13.45
C ASN A 184 3.36 -27.04 -13.25
N GLU A 185 2.78 -26.03 -12.61
CA GLU A 185 1.36 -25.94 -12.32
C GLU A 185 0.83 -24.56 -12.72
N ASN A 186 -0.15 -24.50 -13.62
CA ASN A 186 -0.84 -23.26 -14.00
C ASN A 186 0.13 -22.11 -14.38
N ASP A 187 1.10 -22.40 -15.26
CA ASP A 187 2.13 -21.45 -15.71
C ASP A 187 3.12 -20.99 -14.61
N LYS A 188 3.18 -21.72 -13.49
CA LYS A 188 4.14 -21.50 -12.41
C LYS A 188 5.09 -22.66 -12.28
N PHE A 189 6.39 -22.35 -12.20
CA PHE A 189 7.41 -23.33 -11.84
C PHE A 189 7.54 -23.38 -10.33
N ILE A 190 7.05 -24.45 -9.72
CA ILE A 190 7.21 -24.72 -8.29
C ILE A 190 8.50 -25.50 -8.10
N THR A 191 9.39 -24.98 -7.25
CA THR A 191 10.64 -25.63 -6.88
C THR A 191 10.63 -25.94 -5.39
N ARG A 192 10.87 -27.20 -5.04
CA ARG A 192 11.02 -27.66 -3.66
C ARG A 192 12.43 -28.20 -3.46
N ILE A 193 13.06 -27.76 -2.37
CA ILE A 193 14.31 -28.32 -1.89
C ILE A 193 13.97 -29.27 -0.74
N LEU A 194 14.12 -30.56 -0.98
CA LEU A 194 13.78 -31.64 -0.07
C LEU A 194 15.04 -32.15 0.61
N ASP A 195 14.95 -32.55 1.87
CA ASP A 195 15.95 -33.39 2.52
C ASP A 195 15.89 -34.82 1.95
N LYS A 196 17.01 -35.33 1.42
CA LYS A 196 17.08 -36.59 0.66
C LYS A 196 16.67 -37.80 1.51
N VAL A 197 16.96 -37.77 2.81
CA VAL A 197 16.69 -38.87 3.75
C VAL A 197 15.27 -38.78 4.30
N THR A 198 14.90 -37.61 4.83
CA THR A 198 13.62 -37.42 5.53
C THR A 198 12.47 -37.04 4.61
N LYS A 199 12.76 -36.63 3.36
CA LYS A 199 11.83 -36.06 2.39
C LYS A 199 11.11 -34.81 2.88
N GLN A 200 11.61 -34.16 3.93
CA GLN A 200 11.04 -32.93 4.46
C GLN A 200 11.38 -31.75 3.54
N ILE A 201 10.38 -30.92 3.21
CA ILE A 201 10.57 -29.66 2.49
C ILE A 201 11.36 -28.68 3.37
N LYS A 202 12.55 -28.30 2.92
CA LYS A 202 13.40 -27.28 3.57
C LYS A 202 13.17 -25.89 2.98
N LEU A 203 12.79 -25.83 1.72
CA LEU A 203 12.41 -24.60 1.04
C LEU A 203 11.45 -24.90 -0.10
N GLU A 204 10.43 -24.08 -0.25
CA GLU A 204 9.52 -24.08 -1.40
C GLU A 204 9.36 -22.66 -1.93
N PHE A 205 9.41 -22.52 -3.25
CA PHE A 205 9.05 -21.28 -3.92
C PHE A 205 8.45 -21.57 -5.31
N SER A 206 7.75 -20.60 -5.87
CA SER A 206 7.16 -20.66 -7.20
C SER A 206 7.63 -19.47 -8.04
N ASP A 207 7.84 -19.68 -9.32
CA ASP A 207 8.16 -18.63 -10.28
C ASP A 207 7.07 -18.50 -11.33
N GLU A 208 6.53 -17.29 -11.51
CA GLU A 208 5.51 -16.95 -12.51
C GLU A 208 6.08 -15.95 -13.52
N SER A 209 6.06 -16.29 -14.81
CA SER A 209 6.50 -15.36 -15.86
C SER A 209 5.51 -14.20 -15.96
N LEU A 210 6.01 -12.97 -15.81
CA LEU A 210 5.18 -11.77 -15.95
C LEU A 210 5.20 -11.24 -17.39
N ASN A 211 6.28 -11.49 -18.14
CA ASN A 211 6.39 -11.17 -19.57
C ASN A 211 7.53 -11.95 -20.26
N ARG A 212 7.73 -11.69 -21.56
CA ARG A 212 8.79 -12.29 -22.39
C ARG A 212 10.20 -11.74 -22.16
N ASP A 213 10.36 -10.67 -21.39
CA ASP A 213 11.62 -9.94 -21.20
C ASP A 213 12.38 -10.40 -19.94
N ASN A 214 12.36 -11.70 -19.63
CA ASN A 214 12.96 -12.26 -18.40
C ASN A 214 12.48 -11.54 -17.11
N LEU A 215 11.23 -11.09 -17.10
CA LEU A 215 10.55 -10.58 -15.91
C LEU A 215 9.72 -11.72 -15.32
N PHE A 216 9.99 -12.05 -14.07
CA PHE A 216 9.19 -13.05 -13.37
C PHE A 216 8.98 -12.66 -11.90
N LEU A 217 7.90 -13.19 -11.34
CA LEU A 217 7.56 -13.09 -9.93
C LEU A 217 7.98 -14.39 -9.25
N ARG A 218 8.91 -14.31 -8.30
CA ARG A 218 9.23 -15.42 -7.41
C ARG A 218 8.44 -15.28 -6.12
N SER A 219 7.77 -16.33 -5.67
CA SER A 219 6.99 -16.35 -4.43
C SER A 219 7.43 -17.48 -3.52
N SER A 220 7.81 -17.19 -2.28
CA SER A 220 8.15 -18.19 -1.25
C SER A 220 7.43 -17.87 0.05
N GLY A 221 6.46 -18.71 0.40
CA GLY A 221 5.50 -18.40 1.47
C GLY A 221 4.82 -17.05 1.23
N GLU A 222 4.96 -16.14 2.17
CA GLU A 222 4.40 -14.78 2.12
C GLU A 222 5.30 -13.75 1.42
N LYS A 223 6.44 -14.15 0.86
CA LYS A 223 7.35 -13.21 0.20
C LYS A 223 7.25 -13.34 -1.31
N GLU A 224 7.10 -12.21 -1.97
CA GLU A 224 7.12 -12.08 -3.42
C GLU A 224 8.30 -11.20 -3.85
N TRP A 225 9.02 -11.60 -4.89
CA TRP A 225 10.12 -10.87 -5.49
C TRP A 225 9.89 -10.70 -6.99
N VAL A 226 9.91 -9.46 -7.47
CA VAL A 226 9.92 -9.19 -8.92
C VAL A 226 11.36 -9.17 -9.39
N ILE A 227 11.72 -10.13 -10.24
CA ILE A 227 13.07 -10.31 -10.79
C ILE A 227 13.07 -9.89 -12.25
N ILE A 228 13.99 -9.00 -12.62
CA ILE A 228 14.12 -8.45 -13.97
C ILE A 228 15.46 -8.85 -14.58
N ASN A 229 15.44 -9.36 -15.82
CA ASN A 229 16.63 -9.69 -16.61
C ASN A 229 17.62 -10.61 -15.90
N ASN A 230 17.11 -11.52 -15.08
CA ASN A 230 17.89 -12.45 -14.27
C ASN A 230 18.97 -11.81 -13.37
N LYS A 231 18.81 -10.54 -13.00
CA LYS A 231 19.84 -9.78 -12.28
C LYS A 231 19.28 -8.90 -11.17
N GLU A 232 18.12 -8.30 -11.38
CA GLU A 232 17.64 -7.23 -10.51
C GLU A 232 16.40 -7.65 -9.74
N VAL A 233 16.47 -7.65 -8.40
CA VAL A 233 15.31 -7.80 -7.51
C VAL A 233 14.77 -6.40 -7.23
N VAL A 234 13.72 -5.99 -7.92
CA VAL A 234 13.25 -4.59 -7.88
C VAL A 234 12.24 -4.35 -6.76
N LEU A 235 11.58 -5.39 -6.28
CA LEU A 235 10.57 -5.26 -5.26
C LEU A 235 10.43 -6.55 -4.44
N GLN A 236 10.75 -6.47 -3.15
CA GLN A 236 10.33 -7.48 -2.19
C GLN A 236 8.96 -7.06 -1.63
N ARG A 237 7.89 -7.69 -2.12
CA ARG A 237 6.57 -7.56 -1.52
C ARG A 237 6.44 -8.65 -0.46
N ILE A 238 6.59 -8.26 0.80
CA ILE A 238 6.21 -9.11 1.93
C ILE A 238 4.67 -9.06 1.98
N LEU A 239 4.00 -10.07 1.42
CA LEU A 239 2.58 -10.40 1.62
C LEU A 239 2.38 -11.04 3.00
N ASP A 240 2.91 -10.42 4.04
CA ASP A 240 2.63 -10.88 5.38
C ASP A 240 1.34 -10.22 5.83
N PHE A 241 0.23 -10.93 5.62
CA PHE A 241 -1.07 -10.51 6.13
C PHE A 241 -1.05 -10.41 7.66
N ASN A 242 -0.06 -11.02 8.33
CA ASN A 242 0.11 -11.04 9.79
C ASN A 242 1.22 -10.10 10.31
N LYS A 243 2.20 -9.68 9.51
CA LYS A 243 3.17 -8.64 9.84
C LYS A 243 2.74 -7.33 9.21
N SER A 244 2.11 -6.52 10.05
CA SER A 244 2.21 -5.07 9.96
C SER A 244 3.65 -4.68 9.61
N ARG A 245 3.85 -4.02 8.46
CA ARG A 245 5.13 -3.45 7.97
C ARG A 245 6.06 -3.11 9.12
N ALA A 246 7.33 -3.53 9.08
CA ALA A 246 8.33 -3.32 10.15
C ALA A 246 8.64 -1.84 10.52
N TYR A 247 8.00 -0.85 9.89
CA TYR A 247 7.94 0.54 10.39
C TYR A 247 6.85 0.76 11.46
N ILE A 248 5.95 -0.19 11.62
CA ILE A 248 5.10 -0.33 12.79
C ILE A 248 5.90 -1.25 13.70
N LYS A 249 6.71 -0.66 14.60
CA LYS A 249 7.15 -1.41 15.79
C LYS A 249 5.91 -2.14 16.28
N THR A 250 5.95 -3.47 16.37
CA THR A 250 4.92 -4.20 17.13
C THR A 250 4.82 -3.43 18.42
N LEU A 251 3.66 -2.80 18.67
CA LEU A 251 3.48 -2.01 19.88
C LEU A 251 3.86 -2.97 21.00
N GLY A 252 5.02 -2.74 21.63
CA GLY A 252 5.52 -3.64 22.66
C GLY A 252 4.35 -3.81 23.61
N LYS A 253 3.94 -5.07 23.86
CA LYS A 253 2.68 -5.41 24.55
C LYS A 253 2.43 -4.33 25.57
N SER A 254 1.44 -3.46 25.32
CA SER A 254 1.19 -2.35 26.21
C SER A 254 1.04 -2.97 27.59
N LYS A 255 1.92 -2.61 28.54
CA LYS A 255 1.87 -3.16 29.90
C LYS A 255 0.46 -2.99 30.49
N LYS A 256 -0.29 -2.01 29.97
CA LYS A 256 -1.71 -1.81 30.21
C LYS A 256 -2.50 -2.24 28.97
N LYS A 257 -3.22 -3.38 29.03
CA LYS A 257 -4.29 -3.65 28.06
C LYS A 257 -5.22 -2.45 28.05
N ASP A 258 -5.39 -1.80 26.90
CA ASP A 258 -6.38 -0.73 26.75
C ASP A 258 -7.75 -1.39 26.88
N ARG A 259 -8.39 -1.24 28.05
CA ARG A 259 -9.69 -1.88 28.36
C ARG A 259 -10.87 -1.06 27.83
N LYS A 260 -10.61 0.07 27.17
CA LYS A 260 -11.64 0.97 26.63
C LYS A 260 -11.74 0.82 25.12
N PHE A 261 -12.21 -0.34 24.69
CA PHE A 261 -12.56 -0.56 23.29
C PHE A 261 -13.90 -1.24 23.15
N LEU A 262 -14.47 -1.09 21.96
CA LEU A 262 -15.58 -1.89 21.46
C LEU A 262 -15.21 -2.39 20.07
N THR A 263 -15.73 -3.53 19.68
CA THR A 263 -15.90 -3.87 18.27
C THR A 263 -17.38 -3.70 17.93
N LEU A 264 -17.67 -3.32 16.68
CA LEU A 264 -19.03 -3.10 16.20
C LEU A 264 -19.15 -3.63 14.76
N ASP A 265 -20.25 -4.32 14.48
CA ASP A 265 -20.58 -4.84 13.15
C ASP A 265 -22.07 -4.64 12.83
N ILE A 266 -22.41 -4.43 11.55
CA ILE A 266 -23.78 -4.16 11.09
C ILE A 266 -24.17 -5.17 10.01
N GLU A 267 -25.27 -5.86 10.24
CA GLU A 267 -25.88 -6.74 9.24
C GLU A 267 -26.98 -6.00 8.47
N THR A 268 -26.98 -6.19 7.16
CA THR A 268 -27.96 -5.58 6.25
C THR A 268 -28.62 -6.61 5.35
N TYR A 269 -29.83 -6.32 4.89
CA TYR A 269 -30.44 -7.04 3.76
C TYR A 269 -30.65 -6.08 2.58
N GLY A 270 -30.61 -6.61 1.37
CA GLY A 270 -30.88 -5.85 0.15
C GLY A 270 -32.37 -5.78 -0.15
N LEU A 271 -32.95 -4.58 -0.14
CA LEU A 271 -34.29 -4.31 -0.64
C LEU A 271 -34.20 -3.80 -2.09
N LYS A 272 -34.77 -4.56 -3.03
CA LYS A 272 -34.85 -4.12 -4.43
C LYS A 272 -35.88 -3.01 -4.57
N ILE A 273 -35.46 -1.85 -5.05
CA ILE A 273 -36.32 -0.71 -5.36
C ILE A 273 -36.07 -0.34 -6.81
N LYS A 274 -37.03 -0.66 -7.69
CA LYS A 274 -36.88 -0.53 -9.15
C LYS A 274 -35.65 -1.31 -9.65
N ASN A 275 -34.68 -0.62 -10.26
CA ASN A 275 -33.45 -1.18 -10.82
C ASN A 275 -32.26 -1.09 -9.87
N ASP A 276 -32.46 -0.73 -8.61
CA ASP A 276 -31.39 -0.57 -7.61
C ASP A 276 -31.64 -1.45 -6.38
N THR A 277 -30.57 -1.78 -5.64
CA THR A 277 -30.63 -2.51 -4.37
C THR A 277 -30.23 -1.58 -3.24
N GLN A 278 -31.20 -1.21 -2.42
CA GLN A 278 -30.94 -0.45 -1.20
C GLN A 278 -30.58 -1.42 -0.07
N LEU A 279 -29.45 -1.18 0.59
CA LEU A 279 -29.06 -1.95 1.77
C LEU A 279 -29.73 -1.37 3.02
N ILE A 280 -30.46 -2.20 3.74
CA ILE A 280 -31.20 -1.84 4.94
C ILE A 280 -30.58 -2.55 6.16
N PRO A 281 -30.02 -1.81 7.12
CA PRO A 281 -29.56 -2.37 8.39
C PRO A 281 -30.71 -3.02 9.16
N PHE A 282 -30.49 -4.23 9.66
CA PHE A 282 -31.48 -4.94 10.47
C PHE A 282 -30.92 -5.45 11.80
N LEU A 283 -29.60 -5.55 11.94
CA LEU A 283 -28.96 -5.94 13.18
C LEU A 283 -27.65 -5.19 13.37
N ILE A 284 -27.39 -4.80 14.61
CA ILE A 284 -26.10 -4.26 15.03
C ILE A 284 -25.60 -5.05 16.23
N SER A 285 -24.32 -5.37 16.23
CA SER A 285 -23.66 -6.08 17.33
C SER A 285 -22.50 -5.26 17.88
N THR A 286 -22.29 -5.35 19.19
CA THR A 286 -21.11 -4.76 19.86
C THR A 286 -20.49 -5.73 20.85
N TYR A 287 -19.16 -5.68 20.98
CA TYR A 287 -18.39 -6.49 21.93
C TYR A 287 -17.31 -5.65 22.60
N ASN A 288 -17.16 -5.77 23.92
CA ASN A 288 -16.28 -4.92 24.72
C ASN A 288 -14.99 -5.59 25.21
N GLY A 289 -14.74 -6.85 24.82
CA GLY A 289 -13.54 -7.58 25.23
C GLY A 289 -13.51 -8.05 26.69
N ILE A 290 -14.60 -7.88 27.45
CA ILE A 290 -14.66 -8.26 28.88
C ILE A 290 -15.50 -9.52 29.07
N ASN A 291 -16.70 -9.55 28.50
CA ASN A 291 -17.62 -10.68 28.63
C ASN A 291 -17.67 -11.42 27.30
N ASP A 292 -17.77 -12.76 27.31
CA ASP A 292 -17.96 -13.59 26.10
C ASP A 292 -19.34 -13.41 25.43
N THR A 293 -20.10 -12.38 25.84
CA THR A 293 -21.42 -12.06 25.32
C THR A 293 -21.37 -10.83 24.43
N PHE A 294 -21.86 -10.99 23.21
CA PHE A 294 -22.13 -9.89 22.30
C PHE A 294 -23.42 -9.19 22.73
N LYS A 295 -23.43 -7.85 22.71
CA LYS A 295 -24.67 -7.10 22.77
C LYS A 295 -25.19 -6.92 21.35
N THR A 296 -26.27 -7.62 21.03
CA THR A 296 -26.95 -7.52 19.73
C THR A 296 -28.25 -6.73 19.89
N LYS A 297 -28.57 -5.93 18.88
CA LYS A 297 -29.85 -5.22 18.78
C LYS A 297 -30.40 -5.39 17.37
N PHE A 298 -31.59 -5.98 17.28
CA PHE A 298 -32.37 -5.94 16.05
C PHE A 298 -32.93 -4.53 15.87
N LEU A 299 -32.74 -3.98 14.68
CA LEU A 299 -33.20 -2.65 14.32
C LEU A 299 -34.64 -2.75 13.83
N SER A 300 -35.47 -1.79 14.24
CA SER A 300 -36.84 -1.69 13.77
C SER A 300 -36.89 -1.24 12.31
N LYS A 301 -38.11 -1.11 11.77
CA LYS A 301 -38.32 -0.51 10.45
C LYS A 301 -37.79 0.92 10.36
N ASP A 302 -37.76 1.65 11.48
CA ASP A 302 -37.08 2.94 11.62
C ASP A 302 -35.67 2.75 12.19
N TYR A 303 -34.84 2.05 11.40
CA TYR A 303 -33.47 1.74 11.82
C TYR A 303 -32.63 3.00 12.05
N ASP A 304 -32.95 4.14 11.41
CA ASP A 304 -32.24 5.40 11.63
C ASP A 304 -32.41 5.87 13.07
N SER A 305 -33.63 5.81 13.62
CA SER A 305 -33.88 6.14 15.03
C SER A 305 -33.15 5.19 15.98
N ASP A 306 -33.19 3.88 15.71
CA ASP A 306 -32.49 2.88 16.52
C ASP A 306 -30.97 3.04 16.53
N MET A 307 -30.40 3.35 15.37
CA MET A 307 -28.98 3.64 15.20
C MET A 307 -28.58 4.93 15.91
N GLN A 308 -29.39 5.98 15.81
CA GLN A 308 -29.18 7.24 16.52
C GLN A 308 -29.20 7.04 18.03
N ASN A 309 -30.13 6.23 18.55
CA ASN A 309 -30.20 5.91 19.97
C ASN A 309 -28.96 5.15 20.44
N LEU A 310 -28.50 4.15 19.68
CA LEU A 310 -27.25 3.45 20.00
C LEU A 310 -26.04 4.39 19.99
N LEU A 311 -25.91 5.20 18.95
CA LEU A 311 -24.81 6.18 18.85
C LEU A 311 -24.85 7.15 20.02
N PHE A 312 -26.04 7.62 20.42
CA PHE A 312 -26.21 8.48 21.59
C PHE A 312 -25.78 7.80 22.88
N GLU A 313 -26.08 6.50 23.06
CA GLU A 313 -25.56 5.71 24.18
C GLU A 313 -24.02 5.63 24.19
N LEU A 314 -23.42 5.43 23.01
CA LEU A 314 -21.96 5.40 22.84
C LEU A 314 -21.28 6.77 23.05
N LEU A 315 -22.05 7.87 23.04
CA LEU A 315 -21.56 9.21 23.37
C LEU A 315 -21.68 9.55 24.87
N LYS A 316 -22.26 8.67 25.69
CA LYS A 316 -22.33 8.86 27.15
C LYS A 316 -20.94 8.84 27.80
N LYS A 317 -20.84 9.45 28.97
CA LYS A 317 -19.59 9.60 29.74
C LYS A 317 -18.87 8.26 29.99
N ASP A 318 -19.62 7.17 30.15
CA ASP A 318 -19.06 5.83 30.41
C ASP A 318 -18.22 5.32 29.24
N TYR A 319 -18.53 5.77 28.03
CA TYR A 319 -17.81 5.44 26.79
C TYR A 319 -16.75 6.49 26.41
N ASN A 320 -16.43 7.43 27.31
CA ASN A 320 -15.40 8.43 27.04
C ASN A 320 -14.02 7.78 26.78
N ASN A 321 -13.40 8.19 25.67
CA ASN A 321 -12.14 7.69 25.10
C ASN A 321 -12.17 6.22 24.67
N TYR A 322 -13.36 5.64 24.45
CA TYR A 322 -13.43 4.32 23.85
C TYR A 322 -13.00 4.35 22.39
N LYS A 323 -12.22 3.33 21.99
CA LYS A 323 -11.93 3.07 20.58
C LYS A 323 -12.91 2.03 20.05
N ILE A 324 -13.70 2.41 19.06
CA ILE A 324 -14.65 1.49 18.41
C ILE A 324 -14.01 0.99 17.12
N TYR A 325 -13.68 -0.30 17.08
CA TYR A 325 -13.16 -0.97 15.91
C TYR A 325 -14.34 -1.51 15.09
N ILE A 326 -14.39 -1.09 13.83
CA ILE A 326 -15.48 -1.41 12.93
C ILE A 326 -14.87 -2.13 11.74
N HIS A 327 -15.38 -3.33 11.42
CA HIS A 327 -14.97 -4.03 10.22
C HIS A 327 -15.38 -3.19 9.00
N ASN A 328 -14.58 -3.17 7.94
CA ASN A 328 -14.90 -2.47 6.69
C ASN A 328 -15.39 -0.99 6.83
N LEU A 329 -14.91 -0.24 7.84
CA LEU A 329 -15.30 1.14 8.13
C LEU A 329 -15.38 2.04 6.89
N SER A 330 -14.40 1.93 5.99
CA SER A 330 -14.27 2.83 4.85
C SER A 330 -15.32 2.65 3.75
N ARG A 331 -15.94 1.47 3.63
CA ARG A 331 -16.80 1.12 2.48
C ARG A 331 -18.21 0.73 2.85
N PHE A 332 -18.47 0.39 4.11
CA PHE A 332 -19.76 -0.19 4.49
C PHE A 332 -20.26 0.35 5.84
N ASP A 333 -19.91 -0.28 6.96
CA ASP A 333 -20.46 0.02 8.28
C ASP A 333 -20.27 1.48 8.69
N GLY A 334 -19.07 2.02 8.39
CA GLY A 334 -18.76 3.42 8.69
C GLY A 334 -19.63 4.41 7.92
N ILE A 335 -20.17 4.05 6.75
CA ILE A 335 -21.08 4.91 5.99
C ILE A 335 -22.43 5.03 6.71
N PHE A 336 -22.98 3.91 7.18
CA PHE A 336 -24.24 3.91 7.95
C PHE A 336 -24.10 4.69 9.27
N LEU A 337 -22.99 4.48 9.97
CA LEU A 337 -22.70 5.18 11.22
C LEU A 337 -22.52 6.68 10.97
N LEU A 338 -21.67 7.08 10.02
CA LEU A 338 -21.41 8.49 9.72
C LEU A 338 -22.70 9.22 9.32
N LYS A 339 -23.54 8.61 8.49
CA LYS A 339 -24.86 9.15 8.11
C LYS A 339 -25.71 9.46 9.36
N ASN A 340 -25.75 8.55 10.33
CA ASN A 340 -26.54 8.73 11.54
C ASN A 340 -25.88 9.69 12.55
N VAL A 341 -24.55 9.74 12.65
CA VAL A 341 -23.85 10.74 13.47
C VAL A 341 -24.07 12.16 12.93
N ILE A 342 -24.09 12.35 11.61
CA ILE A 342 -24.41 13.65 10.99
C ILE A 342 -25.84 14.07 11.35
N LYS A 343 -26.83 13.17 11.21
CA LYS A 343 -28.22 13.45 11.63
C LYS A 343 -28.34 13.78 13.13
N LEU A 344 -27.51 13.15 13.97
CA LEU A 344 -27.45 13.50 15.40
C LEU A 344 -26.83 14.88 15.63
N SER A 345 -25.86 15.30 14.82
CA SER A 345 -25.19 16.60 14.97
C SER A 345 -26.14 17.79 14.76
N ASP A 346 -27.26 17.57 14.06
CA ASP A 346 -28.34 18.56 13.92
C ASP A 346 -29.14 18.75 15.23
N LYS A 347 -29.14 17.75 16.12
CA LYS A 347 -29.93 17.72 17.35
C LYS A 347 -29.10 18.05 18.60
N ILE A 348 -27.82 17.70 18.57
CA ILE A 348 -26.92 17.83 19.71
C ILE A 348 -25.55 18.29 19.26
N ALA A 349 -24.83 18.99 20.16
CA ALA A 349 -23.51 19.49 19.89
C ALA A 349 -22.49 18.35 19.71
N ILE A 350 -22.25 17.98 18.45
CA ILE A 350 -21.26 17.00 18.02
C ILE A 350 -20.29 17.66 17.04
N LYS A 351 -19.00 17.35 17.18
CA LYS A 351 -17.99 17.63 16.16
C LYS A 351 -17.44 16.32 15.59
N ILE A 352 -17.48 16.20 14.26
CA ILE A 352 -17.00 15.02 13.53
C ILE A 352 -15.69 15.39 12.81
N GLU A 353 -14.65 14.59 12.98
CA GLU A 353 -13.33 14.77 12.37
C GLU A 353 -12.92 13.45 11.68
N PRO A 354 -13.35 13.20 10.42
CA PRO A 354 -12.95 12.01 9.68
C PRO A 354 -11.50 12.12 9.19
N LEU A 355 -10.78 11.01 9.18
CA LEU A 355 -9.47 10.87 8.56
C LEU A 355 -9.63 10.07 7.26
N ILE A 356 -9.49 10.73 6.11
CA ILE A 356 -9.65 10.13 4.78
C ILE A 356 -8.31 10.11 4.06
N ARG A 357 -7.96 8.98 3.44
CA ARG A 357 -6.76 8.81 2.61
C ARG A 357 -7.10 8.01 1.37
N ASP A 358 -6.72 8.52 0.20
CA ASP A 358 -6.95 7.87 -1.10
C ASP A 358 -8.44 7.50 -1.34
N GLY A 359 -9.36 8.35 -0.87
CA GLY A 359 -10.81 8.13 -0.94
C GLY A 359 -11.36 7.13 0.07
N GLN A 360 -10.53 6.57 0.94
CA GLN A 360 -10.93 5.62 1.99
C GLN A 360 -10.92 6.29 3.37
N MET A 361 -12.01 6.13 4.11
CA MET A 361 -12.11 6.62 5.49
C MET A 361 -11.40 5.67 6.46
N LEU A 362 -10.30 6.14 7.04
CA LEU A 362 -9.45 5.37 7.96
C LEU A 362 -9.96 5.39 9.40
N SER A 363 -10.50 6.52 9.84
CA SER A 363 -11.08 6.69 11.17
C SER A 363 -12.07 7.86 11.21
N ILE A 364 -12.95 7.84 12.20
CA ILE A 364 -13.86 8.95 12.51
C ILE A 364 -13.65 9.31 13.98
N LYS A 365 -13.25 10.55 14.25
CA LYS A 365 -13.23 11.06 15.62
C LYS A 365 -14.50 11.87 15.87
N VAL A 366 -15.26 11.46 16.89
CA VAL A 366 -16.49 12.14 17.30
C VAL A 366 -16.25 12.78 18.66
N LYS A 367 -16.53 14.08 18.79
CA LYS A 367 -16.47 14.83 20.06
C LYS A 367 -17.87 15.31 20.41
N TYR A 368 -18.26 15.21 21.67
CA TYR A 368 -19.64 15.46 22.11
C TYR A 368 -19.71 16.37 23.35
N GLY A 369 -20.67 17.29 23.35
CA GLY A 369 -20.98 18.20 24.46
C GLY A 369 -19.96 19.33 24.66
N PHE A 370 -20.26 20.28 25.55
CA PHE A 370 -19.40 21.45 25.84
C PHE A 370 -18.71 21.34 27.22
N LYS A 371 -17.45 21.74 27.29
CA LYS A 371 -16.63 21.89 28.52
C LYS A 371 -16.73 23.32 29.09
N SER A 372 -16.87 24.29 28.20
CA SER A 372 -17.19 25.72 28.39
C SER A 372 -17.66 26.28 27.04
N GLU A 373 -18.13 27.53 26.95
CA GLU A 373 -18.89 28.13 25.82
C GLU A 373 -18.42 27.88 24.37
N ASN A 374 -17.25 27.29 24.10
CA ASN A 374 -16.84 26.89 22.75
C ASN A 374 -15.85 25.70 22.70
N LYS A 375 -15.74 24.88 23.76
CA LYS A 375 -14.80 23.74 23.80
C LYS A 375 -15.55 22.42 23.94
N PHE A 376 -15.42 21.52 22.96
CA PHE A 376 -16.05 20.20 23.06
C PHE A 376 -15.40 19.33 24.16
N ARG A 377 -16.18 18.48 24.84
CA ARG A 377 -15.61 17.44 25.72
C ARG A 377 -14.98 16.35 24.84
N TYR A 378 -13.84 15.81 25.32
CA TYR A 378 -13.15 14.70 24.67
C TYR A 378 -13.94 13.42 24.83
#